data_AF-A0A447RGG3-F1
#
_entry.id   AF-A0A447RGG3-F1
#
_cell.length_a   1.000
_cell.length_b   1.000
_cell.length_c   1.000
_cell.angle_alpha   90.00
_cell.angle_beta   90.00
_cell.angle_gamma   90.00
#
_symmetry.space_group_name_H-M   'P 1'
#
loop_
_entity.id
_entity.type
_entity.pdbx_description
1 polymer ?
#
loop_
_entity_poly.entity_id
_entity_poly.type
_entity_poly.pdbx_seq_one_letter_code
_entity_poly.pdbx_strand_id
1 'polypeptide(L)'
;MRIVARVDRNGPLRQALAEEALDLALLWQTEDQGPGLGLCPLAWIAHPDLDIRALLVSGEPLPLVMFDSPCLMRSRAIACLDAAGIPWQVVFVSHSLSGIWAAVQAGWA
;
A
#
# COMPACT_ATOMS: atom_id res chain seq x y z
N MET A 1 3.89 2.18 -34.16
CA MET A 1 4.52 1.92 -32.85
C MET A 1 3.53 1.15 -32.00
N ARG A 2 3.91 -0.02 -31.46
CA ARG A 2 3.07 -0.85 -30.59
C ARG A 2 3.68 -0.82 -29.19
N ILE A 3 2.88 -0.52 -28.18
CA ILE A 3 3.26 -0.59 -26.77
C ILE A 3 2.46 -1.71 -26.13
N VAL A 4 3.12 -2.54 -25.32
CA VAL A 4 2.50 -3.56 -24.47
C VAL A 4 2.77 -3.18 -23.02
N ALA A 5 1.75 -3.19 -22.18
CA ALA A 5 1.86 -2.82 -20.77
C ALA A 5 1.60 -4.03 -19.87
N ARG A 6 2.33 -4.09 -18.75
CA ARG A 6 2.14 -5.04 -17.65
C ARG A 6 1.96 -4.26 -16.35
N VAL A 7 0.98 -4.66 -15.56
CA VAL A 7 0.75 -4.11 -14.21
C VAL A 7 1.10 -5.20 -13.21
N ASP A 8 2.02 -4.90 -12.29
CA ASP A 8 2.49 -5.82 -11.27
C ASP A 8 3.10 -5.06 -10.08
N ARG A 9 3.53 -5.76 -9.03
CA ARG A 9 4.26 -5.18 -7.90
C ARG A 9 5.67 -4.75 -8.30
N ASN A 10 6.24 -3.83 -7.52
CA ASN A 10 7.60 -3.33 -7.72
C ASN A 10 8.66 -4.42 -7.91
N GLY A 11 8.61 -5.50 -7.12
CA GLY A 11 9.59 -6.59 -7.17
C GLY A 11 9.61 -7.30 -8.53
N PRO A 12 8.48 -7.91 -8.96
CA PRO A 12 8.37 -8.54 -10.27
C PRO A 12 8.69 -7.61 -11.45
N LEU A 13 8.26 -6.34 -11.42
CA LEU A 13 8.60 -5.40 -12.49
C LEU A 13 10.09 -5.08 -12.54
N ARG A 14 10.73 -4.92 -11.37
CA ARG A 14 12.18 -4.69 -11.28
C ARG A 14 12.97 -5.90 -11.77
N GLN A 15 12.52 -7.10 -11.44
CA GLN A 15 13.12 -8.34 -11.93
C GLN A 15 12.98 -8.45 -13.45
N ALA A 16 11.78 -8.23 -14.00
CA ALA A 16 11.55 -8.29 -15.43
C ALA A 16 12.37 -7.23 -16.21
N LEU A 17 12.61 -6.05 -15.62
CA LEU A 17 13.52 -5.06 -16.18
C LEU A 17 14.98 -5.55 -16.18
N ALA A 18 15.43 -6.16 -15.09
CA ALA A 18 16.79 -6.70 -14.97
C ALA A 18 17.04 -7.90 -15.89
N GLU A 19 16.00 -8.67 -16.20
CA GLU A 19 16.01 -9.81 -17.12
C GLU A 19 15.77 -9.39 -18.58
N GLU A 20 15.72 -8.08 -18.88
CA GLU A 20 15.46 -7.53 -20.22
C GLU A 20 14.10 -7.96 -20.82
N ALA A 21 13.17 -8.43 -19.99
CA ALA A 21 11.79 -8.77 -20.38
C ALA A 21 10.87 -7.53 -20.45
N LEU A 22 11.34 -6.39 -19.91
CA LEU A 22 10.72 -5.07 -20.06
C LEU A 22 11.78 -4.07 -20.51
N ASP A 23 11.44 -3.20 -21.45
CA ASP A 23 12.32 -2.10 -21.87
C ASP A 23 12.30 -0.92 -20.87
N LEU A 24 11.18 -0.76 -20.14
CA LEU A 24 10.94 0.32 -19.19
C LEU A 24 10.01 -0.16 -18.06
N ALA A 25 10.25 0.30 -16.84
CA ALA A 25 9.34 0.10 -15.71
C ALA A 25 9.14 1.40 -14.91
N LEU A 26 7.89 1.66 -14.53
CA LEU A 26 7.54 2.68 -13.54
C LEU A 26 7.39 2.00 -12.19
N LEU A 27 8.21 2.40 -11.22
CA LEU A 27 8.29 1.77 -9.90
C LEU A 27 8.12 2.82 -8.81
N TRP A 28 7.49 2.42 -7.70
CA TRP A 28 7.54 3.23 -6.48
C TRP A 28 8.95 3.20 -5.90
N GLN A 29 9.47 4.34 -5.48
CA GLN A 29 10.80 4.45 -4.89
C GLN A 29 10.68 4.81 -3.41
N THR A 30 11.67 4.37 -2.64
CA THR A 30 12.03 4.98 -1.36
C THR A 30 12.78 6.30 -1.63
N GLU A 31 12.82 7.21 -0.65
CA GLU A 31 13.35 8.58 -0.82
C GLU A 31 14.83 8.65 -1.23
N ASP A 32 15.56 7.52 -1.19
CA ASP A 32 16.99 7.37 -1.41
C ASP A 32 17.39 6.93 -2.83
N GLN A 33 16.45 6.73 -3.77
CA GLN A 33 16.76 6.14 -5.11
C GLN A 33 16.95 7.16 -6.25
N GLY A 34 17.22 8.43 -5.95
CA GLY A 34 17.47 9.47 -6.95
C GLY A 34 16.21 10.20 -7.43
N PRO A 35 16.30 11.05 -8.49
CA PRO A 35 15.18 11.86 -8.93
C PRO A 35 14.08 11.00 -9.56
N GLY A 36 12.90 10.98 -8.92
CA GLY A 36 11.69 10.32 -9.43
C GLY A 36 10.90 11.20 -10.41
N LEU A 37 9.89 10.61 -11.06
CA LEU A 37 8.99 11.33 -11.98
C LEU A 37 8.04 12.30 -11.25
N GLY A 38 7.84 12.10 -9.95
CA GLY A 38 6.94 12.89 -9.13
C GLY A 38 6.66 12.23 -7.80
N LEU A 39 5.92 12.94 -6.94
CA LEU A 39 5.50 12.45 -5.63
C LEU A 39 3.99 12.20 -5.66
N CYS A 40 3.58 11.08 -5.05
CA CYS A 40 2.18 10.77 -4.82
C CYS A 40 1.94 10.70 -3.30
N PRO A 41 1.02 11.48 -2.73
CA PRO A 41 0.72 11.40 -1.31
C PRO A 41 0.10 10.04 -0.97
N LEU A 42 0.63 9.40 0.08
CA LEU A 42 0.00 8.22 0.66
C LEU A 42 -1.07 8.69 1.66
N ALA A 43 -2.31 8.28 1.45
CA ALA A 43 -3.45 8.69 2.27
C ALA A 43 -4.03 7.50 3.04
N TRP A 44 -4.54 7.79 4.24
CA TRP A 44 -5.40 6.89 4.99
C TRP A 44 -6.82 6.94 4.40
N ILE A 45 -7.42 5.78 4.19
CA ILE A 45 -8.78 5.63 3.67
C ILE A 45 -9.51 4.68 4.60
N ALA A 46 -10.72 5.05 5.00
CA ALA A 46 -11.55 4.26 5.90
C ALA A 46 -13.00 4.27 5.40
N HIS A 47 -13.75 3.22 5.75
CA HIS A 47 -15.20 3.20 5.57
C HIS A 47 -15.85 4.33 6.39
N PRO A 48 -16.85 5.06 5.84
CA PRO A 48 -17.44 6.22 6.53
C PRO A 48 -18.08 5.89 7.89
N ASP A 49 -18.53 4.65 8.07
CA ASP A 49 -19.15 4.20 9.32
C ASP A 49 -18.13 3.74 10.39
N LEU A 50 -16.82 3.69 10.06
CA LEU A 50 -15.78 3.35 11.02
C LEU A 50 -15.42 4.58 11.86
N ASP A 51 -15.75 4.55 13.16
CA ASP A 51 -15.37 5.61 14.09
C ASP A 51 -13.91 5.48 14.52
N ILE A 52 -13.01 5.95 13.66
CA ILE A 52 -11.57 6.00 13.93
C ILE A 52 -11.25 6.79 15.20
N ARG A 53 -12.00 7.87 15.49
CA ARG A 53 -11.75 8.70 16.66
C ARG A 53 -12.04 7.93 17.94
N ALA A 54 -13.13 7.17 18.00
CA ALA A 54 -13.43 6.32 19.14
C ALA A 54 -12.32 5.30 19.40
N LEU A 55 -11.84 4.60 18.36
CA LEU A 55 -10.76 3.62 18.47
C LEU A 55 -9.46 4.26 19.00
N LEU A 56 -9.10 5.43 18.49
CA LEU A 56 -7.91 6.16 18.95
C LEU A 56 -8.01 6.58 20.42
N VAL A 57 -9.20 6.98 20.88
CA VAL A 57 -9.43 7.39 22.28
C VAL A 57 -9.46 6.19 23.22
N SER A 58 -10.05 5.07 22.81
CA SER A 58 -10.09 3.85 23.62
C SER A 58 -8.76 3.10 23.63
N GLY A 59 -7.85 3.42 22.70
CA GLY A 59 -6.59 2.69 22.52
C GLY A 59 -6.80 1.32 21.88
N GLU A 60 -7.93 1.10 21.23
CA GLU A 60 -8.19 -0.13 20.49
C GLU A 60 -7.36 -0.17 19.20
N PRO A 61 -6.85 -1.35 18.79
CA PRO A 61 -6.06 -1.46 17.58
C PRO A 61 -6.85 -1.08 16.32
N LEU A 62 -6.33 -0.15 15.53
CA LEU A 62 -6.91 0.21 14.23
C LEU A 62 -6.94 -1.02 13.31
N PRO A 63 -8.09 -1.36 12.71
CA PRO A 63 -8.18 -2.45 11.75
C PRO A 63 -7.58 -2.01 10.41
N LEU A 64 -6.62 -2.78 9.91
CA LEU A 64 -5.91 -2.47 8.67
C LEU A 64 -6.21 -3.50 7.59
N VAL A 65 -6.65 -2.99 6.44
CA VAL A 65 -6.75 -3.71 5.18
C VAL A 65 -5.49 -3.40 4.36
N MET A 66 -4.71 -4.42 4.01
CA MET A 66 -3.35 -4.21 3.47
C MET A 66 -3.02 -5.05 2.25
N PHE A 67 -2.14 -4.55 1.40
CA PHE A 67 -1.49 -5.40 0.42
C PHE A 67 -0.66 -6.51 1.09
N ASP A 68 -0.55 -7.67 0.45
CA ASP A 68 0.37 -8.72 0.88
C ASP A 68 1.84 -8.24 0.77
N SER A 69 2.67 -8.72 1.69
CA SER A 69 4.10 -8.50 1.72
C SER A 69 4.80 -9.20 0.53
N PRO A 70 5.95 -8.69 0.04
CA PRO A 70 6.53 -7.38 0.32
C PRO A 70 5.74 -6.25 -0.36
N CYS A 71 5.52 -5.14 0.34
CA CYS A 71 4.83 -3.96 -0.20
C CYS A 71 5.36 -2.67 0.46
N LEU A 72 5.85 -1.72 -0.33
CA LEU A 72 6.38 -0.46 0.16
C LEU A 72 5.34 0.36 0.93
N MET A 73 4.11 0.44 0.41
CA MET A 73 3.03 1.18 1.08
C MET A 73 2.67 0.54 2.43
N ARG A 74 2.64 -0.80 2.50
CA ARG A 74 2.43 -1.54 3.75
C ARG A 74 3.48 -1.17 4.78
N SER A 75 4.77 -1.26 4.42
CA SER A 75 5.88 -0.93 5.33
C SER A 75 5.80 0.52 5.82
N ARG A 76 5.48 1.48 4.94
CA ARG A 76 5.32 2.89 5.31
C ARG A 76 4.14 3.11 6.26
N ALA A 77 3.01 2.46 6.00
CA ALA A 77 1.80 2.59 6.83
C ALA A 77 2.05 2.07 8.25
N ILE A 78 2.59 0.85 8.42
CA ILE A 78 2.83 0.29 9.76
C ILE A 78 3.91 1.07 10.51
N ALA A 79 5.00 1.47 9.83
CA ALA A 79 6.06 2.25 10.48
C ALA A 79 5.54 3.61 10.98
N CYS A 80 4.60 4.23 10.26
CA CYS A 80 3.96 5.48 10.69
C CYS A 80 3.11 5.29 11.95
N LEU A 81 2.35 4.19 12.05
CA LEU A 81 1.54 3.90 13.23
C LEU A 81 2.40 3.51 14.43
N ASP A 82 3.42 2.67 14.20
CA ASP A 82 4.40 2.26 15.21
C ASP A 82 5.12 3.47 15.81
N ALA A 83 5.59 4.39 14.96
CA ALA A 83 6.26 5.62 15.40
C ALA A 83 5.32 6.55 16.19
N ALA A 84 4.02 6.51 15.91
CA ALA A 84 3.00 7.27 16.63
C ALA A 84 2.51 6.56 17.92
N GLY A 85 2.95 5.33 18.18
CA GLY A 85 2.44 4.51 19.29
C GLY A 85 0.97 4.12 19.15
N ILE A 86 0.43 4.13 17.93
CA ILE A 86 -0.97 3.79 17.67
C ILE A 86 -1.05 2.27 17.45
N PRO A 87 -1.81 1.53 18.28
CA PRO A 87 -1.98 0.11 18.10
C PRO A 87 -2.74 -0.19 16.80
N TRP A 88 -2.37 -1.28 16.14
CA TRP A 88 -3.02 -1.70 14.90
C TRP A 88 -3.04 -3.21 14.77
N GLN A 89 -3.97 -3.71 13.95
CA GLN A 89 -4.10 -5.11 13.60
C GLN A 89 -4.45 -5.26 12.13
N VAL A 90 -3.82 -6.21 11.44
CA VAL A 90 -4.18 -6.53 10.06
C VAL A 90 -5.39 -7.46 10.07
N VAL A 91 -6.52 -6.97 9.55
CA VAL A 91 -7.77 -7.74 9.48
C VAL A 91 -7.97 -8.38 8.11
N PHE A 92 -7.27 -7.90 7.08
CA PHE A 92 -7.34 -8.46 5.75
C PHE A 92 -6.09 -8.16 4.91
N VAL A 93 -5.74 -9.12 4.05
CA VAL A 93 -4.66 -8.99 3.08
C VAL A 93 -5.11 -9.37 1.67
N SER A 94 -4.63 -8.63 0.67
CA SER A 94 -4.84 -8.97 -0.74
C SER A 94 -3.63 -8.61 -1.61
N HIS A 95 -3.45 -9.33 -2.72
CA HIS A 95 -2.48 -8.96 -3.75
C HIS A 95 -3.08 -8.00 -4.81
N SER A 96 -4.39 -7.74 -4.76
CA SER A 96 -5.10 -6.91 -5.75
C SER A 96 -5.66 -5.65 -5.12
N LEU A 97 -5.51 -4.51 -5.81
CA LEU A 97 -6.15 -3.25 -5.41
C LEU A 97 -7.68 -3.39 -5.34
N SER A 98 -8.28 -4.17 -6.25
CA SER A 98 -9.71 -4.43 -6.22
C SER A 98 -10.14 -5.18 -4.96
N GLY A 99 -9.31 -6.10 -4.46
CA GLY A 99 -9.55 -6.84 -3.22
C GLY A 99 -9.46 -5.95 -1.99
N ILE A 100 -8.43 -5.09 -1.93
CA ILE A 100 -8.29 -4.05 -0.90
C ILE A 100 -9.52 -3.14 -0.90
N TRP A 101 -9.93 -2.64 -2.06
CA TRP A 101 -11.07 -1.73 -2.17
C TRP A 101 -12.38 -2.40 -1.75
N ALA A 102 -12.61 -3.65 -2.17
CA ALA A 102 -13.79 -4.41 -1.78
C ALA A 102 -13.89 -4.62 -0.25
N ALA A 103 -12.77 -4.92 0.41
CA ALA A 103 -12.75 -5.09 1.86
C ALA A 103 -13.01 -3.78 2.63
N VAL A 104 -12.44 -2.65 2.17
CA VAL A 104 -12.75 -1.31 2.73
C VAL A 104 -14.24 -0.99 2.55
N GLN A 105 -14.80 -1.21 1.36
CA GLN A 105 -16.22 -0.98 1.10
C GLN A 105 -17.15 -1.90 1.90
N ALA A 106 -16.66 -3.07 2.34
CA ALA A 106 -17.39 -3.97 3.23
C ALA A 106 -17.31 -3.57 4.71
N GLY A 107 -16.66 -2.44 5.05
CA GLY A 107 -16.56 -1.93 6.41
C GLY A 107 -15.46 -2.57 7.25
N TRP A 108 -14.46 -3.21 6.61
CA TRP A 108 -13.39 -3.89 7.35
C TRP A 108 -12.28 -2.93 7.80
N ALA A 109 -12.18 -1.76 7.17
CA ALA A 109 -11.33 -0.64 7.54
C ALA A 109 -11.93 0.65 7.01
#